data_AF-A0A379UMX4-F1
#
_entry.id   AF-A0A379UMX4-F1
#
_cell.length_a   1.000
_cell.length_b   1.000
_cell.length_c   1.000
_cell.angle_alpha   90.00
_cell.angle_beta   90.00
_cell.angle_gamma   90.00
#
_symmetry.space_group_name_H-M   'P 1'
#
loop_
_entity.id
_entity.type
_entity.pdbx_description
1 polymer ?
#
loop_
_entity_poly.entity_id
_entity_poly.type
_entity_poly.pdbx_seq_one_letter_code
_entity_poly.pdbx_strand_id
1 'polypeptide(L)'
;MKGTVFAVALNHRSQLDAWQEAFSQPPYNAPPKTAVWFIKPRNTVIRHGEPIPYPQGEKVLSGATVALIVGKTASRIRPEAAADYIAGYALANEVSLPEESFYRPAIKAKCRDGFCPLGEMAPLSDVDNLTIITEINGREADHWNTADLQRSAAQLLSALSEFATLNPGDAILLGTPQNRVALRPGDRVRILAKGLPALENPVVAEHEFARHQTFTWPLSATGTLFALGLNYADHASELAFTPPKEPLVFIKAPNTFTEHHQTSVRPNNVEYMHYEAELVVVIGKNGA
;
A
#
# COMPACT_ATOMS: atom_id res chain seq x y z
N MET A 1 10.92 8.99 -5.39
CA MET A 1 9.62 9.66 -5.63
C MET A 1 9.05 10.11 -4.28
N LYS A 2 8.15 11.11 -4.23
CA LYS A 2 7.60 11.67 -2.97
C LYS A 2 6.06 11.66 -2.89
N GLY A 3 5.37 11.04 -3.86
CA GLY A 3 3.91 10.94 -3.87
C GLY A 3 3.37 9.87 -2.91
N THR A 4 2.05 9.73 -2.89
CA THR A 4 1.34 8.68 -2.14
C THR A 4 1.58 7.34 -2.81
N VAL A 5 1.91 6.31 -2.02
CA VAL A 5 2.04 4.94 -2.51
C VAL A 5 0.77 4.17 -2.17
N PHE A 6 -0.09 4.02 -3.16
CA PHE A 6 -1.24 3.12 -3.12
C PHE A 6 -0.79 1.70 -3.48
N ALA A 7 -1.59 0.72 -3.10
CA ALA A 7 -1.33 -0.68 -3.43
C ALA A 7 -2.63 -1.46 -3.45
N VAL A 8 -2.67 -2.51 -4.28
CA VAL A 8 -3.80 -3.44 -4.36
C VAL A 8 -3.44 -4.77 -3.71
N ALA A 9 -4.27 -5.24 -2.79
CA ALA A 9 -4.23 -6.59 -2.24
C ALA A 9 -5.15 -7.51 -3.03
N LEU A 10 -4.98 -8.83 -2.89
CA LEU A 10 -5.84 -9.83 -3.54
C LEU A 10 -5.92 -9.65 -5.07
N ASN A 11 -4.84 -9.20 -5.69
CA ASN A 11 -4.78 -8.97 -7.13
C ASN A 11 -4.03 -10.07 -7.89
N HIS A 12 -3.49 -11.08 -7.22
CA HIS A 12 -2.85 -12.22 -7.87
C HIS A 12 -3.76 -13.46 -7.80
N ARG A 13 -3.91 -14.19 -8.90
CA ARG A 13 -4.81 -15.36 -8.99
C ARG A 13 -4.53 -16.41 -7.93
N SER A 14 -3.26 -16.74 -7.70
CA SER A 14 -2.89 -17.73 -6.68
C SER A 14 -3.39 -17.40 -5.27
N GLN A 15 -3.54 -16.11 -4.96
CA GLN A 15 -4.02 -15.64 -3.66
C GLN A 15 -5.55 -15.66 -3.62
N LEU A 16 -6.21 -15.33 -4.72
CA LEU A 16 -7.67 -15.50 -4.84
C LEU A 16 -8.06 -16.98 -4.72
N ASP A 17 -7.31 -17.88 -5.37
CA ASP A 17 -7.53 -19.32 -5.32
C ASP A 17 -7.32 -19.87 -3.90
N ALA A 18 -6.21 -19.50 -3.25
CA ALA A 18 -5.90 -19.94 -1.88
C ALA A 18 -6.94 -19.48 -0.84
N TRP A 19 -7.61 -18.35 -1.08
CA TRP A 19 -8.59 -17.77 -0.17
C TRP A 19 -10.05 -18.01 -0.58
N GLN A 20 -10.29 -18.73 -1.68
CA GLN A 20 -11.61 -18.90 -2.28
C GLN A 20 -12.65 -19.43 -1.29
N GLU A 21 -12.29 -20.48 -0.53
CA GLU A 21 -13.17 -21.07 0.48
C GLU A 21 -13.41 -20.10 1.64
N ALA A 22 -12.34 -19.47 2.14
CA ALA A 22 -12.43 -18.51 3.24
C ALA A 22 -13.33 -17.32 2.90
N PHE A 23 -13.31 -16.83 1.66
CA PHE A 23 -14.17 -15.72 1.24
C PHE A 23 -15.66 -16.03 1.25
N SER A 24 -16.04 -17.31 1.20
CA SER A 24 -17.44 -17.73 1.27
C SER A 24 -17.93 -17.88 2.72
N GLN A 25 -17.04 -17.72 3.70
CA GLN A 25 -17.33 -17.86 5.12
C GLN A 25 -17.25 -16.50 5.85
N PRO A 26 -17.88 -16.35 7.02
CA PRO A 26 -17.64 -15.21 7.89
C PRO A 26 -16.15 -15.05 8.23
N PRO A 27 -15.61 -13.83 8.30
CA PRO A 27 -16.29 -12.53 8.21
C PRO A 27 -16.48 -11.98 6.79
N TYR A 28 -16.05 -12.69 5.75
CA TYR A 28 -16.00 -12.19 4.37
C TYR A 28 -17.35 -12.34 3.64
N ASN A 29 -17.99 -13.50 3.78
CA ASN A 29 -19.28 -13.90 3.20
C ASN A 29 -19.37 -13.92 1.66
N ALA A 30 -18.58 -13.12 0.94
CA ALA A 30 -18.41 -13.19 -0.50
C ALA A 30 -17.00 -12.73 -0.93
N PRO A 31 -16.49 -13.21 -2.08
CA PRO A 31 -15.24 -12.70 -2.66
C PRO A 31 -15.30 -11.19 -2.98
N PRO A 32 -14.14 -10.51 -3.04
CA PRO A 32 -14.08 -9.09 -3.39
C PRO A 32 -14.64 -8.80 -4.78
N LYS A 33 -15.59 -7.86 -4.87
CA LYS A 33 -16.19 -7.41 -6.14
C LYS A 33 -15.36 -6.31 -6.83
N THR A 34 -14.71 -5.47 -6.02
CA THR A 34 -13.87 -4.36 -6.46
C THR A 34 -12.42 -4.58 -6.01
N ALA A 35 -11.49 -3.76 -6.50
CA ALA A 35 -10.11 -3.79 -6.03
C ALA A 35 -10.04 -3.50 -4.52
N VAL A 36 -9.14 -4.19 -3.82
CA VAL A 36 -8.93 -4.07 -2.37
C VAL A 36 -7.70 -3.21 -2.12
N TRP A 37 -7.91 -1.97 -1.69
CA TRP A 37 -6.86 -0.96 -1.61
C TRP A 37 -6.24 -0.84 -0.22
N PHE A 38 -4.96 -0.50 -0.19
CA PHE A 38 -4.27 0.00 0.99
C PHE A 38 -3.20 1.02 0.61
N ILE A 39 -2.60 1.67 1.63
CA ILE A 39 -1.57 2.70 1.46
C ILE A 39 -0.31 2.27 2.19
N LYS A 40 0.84 2.50 1.57
CA LYS A 40 2.16 2.43 2.21
C LYS A 40 2.54 3.87 2.64
N PRO A 41 2.35 4.25 3.92
CA PRO A 41 2.54 5.64 4.35
C PRO A 41 4.00 6.07 4.26
N ARG A 42 4.25 7.38 4.34
CA ARG A 42 5.57 8.00 4.12
C ARG A 42 6.71 7.39 4.95
N ASN A 43 6.43 6.87 6.14
CA ASN A 43 7.45 6.26 7.01
C ASN A 43 7.92 4.89 6.49
N THR A 44 7.14 4.24 5.61
CA THR A 44 7.51 2.96 5.01
C THR A 44 8.44 3.13 3.81
N VAL A 45 8.33 4.25 3.09
CA VAL A 45 8.97 4.44 1.78
C VAL A 45 10.46 4.72 1.94
N ILE A 46 11.29 3.83 1.39
CA ILE A 46 12.75 3.94 1.38
C ILE A 46 13.29 3.65 -0.03
N ARG A 47 14.49 4.13 -0.33
CA ARG A 47 15.12 3.98 -1.66
C ARG A 47 16.00 2.74 -1.73
N HIS A 48 16.51 2.46 -2.92
CA HIS A 48 17.59 1.50 -3.13
C HIS A 48 18.74 1.73 -2.15
N GLY A 49 19.24 0.66 -1.54
CA GLY A 49 20.37 0.64 -0.60
C GLY A 49 20.02 1.05 0.83
N GLU A 50 18.87 1.69 1.08
CA GLU A 50 18.41 2.00 2.43
C GLU A 50 17.97 0.71 3.16
N PRO A 51 18.20 0.59 4.47
CA PRO A 51 17.93 -0.66 5.17
C PRO A 51 16.43 -0.86 5.46
N ILE A 52 15.99 -2.12 5.38
CA ILE A 52 14.68 -2.58 5.88
C ILE A 52 14.85 -2.93 7.37
N PRO A 53 14.26 -2.16 8.31
CA PRO A 53 14.32 -2.46 9.74
C PRO A 53 13.48 -3.71 10.06
N TYR A 54 14.11 -4.72 10.65
CA TYR A 54 13.49 -5.98 10.99
C TYR A 54 12.98 -5.96 12.44
N PRO A 55 11.65 -6.05 12.67
CA PRO A 55 11.10 -6.10 14.01
C PRO A 55 11.40 -7.41 14.74
N GLN A 56 11.88 -7.32 15.99
CA GLN A 56 12.21 -8.50 16.78
C GLN A 56 10.94 -9.33 17.09
N GLY A 57 11.05 -10.65 17.00
CA GLY A 57 9.96 -11.58 17.34
C GLY A 57 8.91 -11.78 16.24
N GLU A 58 9.02 -11.07 15.12
CA GLU A 58 8.07 -11.15 14.02
C GLU A 58 8.59 -12.03 12.87
N LYS A 59 7.67 -12.52 12.01
CA LYS A 59 8.01 -13.10 10.70
C LYS A 59 7.85 -12.03 9.62
N VAL A 60 8.93 -11.62 8.97
CA VAL A 60 8.89 -10.60 7.91
C VAL A 60 8.98 -11.27 6.54
N LEU A 61 8.19 -10.82 5.58
CA LEU A 61 8.10 -11.33 4.23
C LEU A 61 8.49 -10.24 3.22
N SER A 62 9.29 -10.61 2.21
CA SER A 62 9.46 -9.82 1.00
C SER A 62 8.17 -9.86 0.19
N GLY A 63 7.79 -8.74 -0.42
CA GLY A 63 6.68 -8.61 -1.35
C GLY A 63 7.17 -7.98 -2.65
N ALA A 64 8.13 -8.61 -3.32
CA ALA A 64 8.67 -8.08 -4.56
C ALA A 64 7.56 -7.84 -5.59
N THR A 65 7.48 -6.63 -6.12
CA THR A 65 6.43 -6.19 -7.03
C THR A 65 6.94 -5.07 -7.94
N VAL A 66 6.06 -4.59 -8.81
CA VAL A 66 6.28 -3.41 -9.65
C VAL A 66 5.21 -2.37 -9.34
N ALA A 67 5.60 -1.11 -9.43
CA ALA A 67 4.73 0.04 -9.24
C ALA A 67 4.56 0.77 -10.57
N LEU A 68 3.33 1.12 -10.95
CA LEU A 68 3.12 2.19 -11.92
C LEU A 68 3.36 3.54 -11.25
N ILE A 69 3.94 4.49 -11.97
CA ILE A 69 4.18 5.85 -11.51
C ILE A 69 3.33 6.82 -12.33
N VAL A 70 2.50 7.61 -11.65
CA VAL A 70 1.62 8.58 -12.31
C VAL A 70 2.45 9.76 -12.84
N GLY A 71 2.26 10.13 -14.09
CA GLY A 71 2.98 11.23 -14.77
C GLY A 71 2.21 12.54 -14.84
N LYS A 72 0.87 12.49 -14.84
CA LYS A 72 -0.02 13.65 -14.86
C LYS A 72 -1.27 13.38 -14.03
N THR A 73 -1.96 14.43 -13.58
CA THR A 73 -3.14 14.30 -12.73
C THR A 73 -4.19 13.38 -13.37
N ALA A 74 -4.51 12.27 -12.71
CA ALA A 74 -5.47 11.27 -13.16
C ALA A 74 -6.73 11.34 -12.30
N SER A 75 -7.87 11.62 -12.92
CA SER A 75 -9.18 11.63 -12.25
C SER A 75 -10.22 11.10 -13.22
N ARG A 76 -10.95 10.06 -12.81
CA ARG A 76 -11.99 9.36 -13.57
C ARG A 76 -11.54 8.96 -14.98
N ILE A 77 -10.31 8.46 -15.11
CA ILE A 77 -9.78 8.05 -16.41
C ILE A 77 -10.34 6.71 -16.84
N ARG A 78 -10.50 6.50 -18.14
CA ARG A 78 -10.83 5.19 -18.70
C ARG A 78 -9.57 4.32 -18.86
N PRO A 79 -9.66 2.98 -18.79
CA PRO A 79 -8.48 2.11 -18.91
C PRO A 79 -7.68 2.33 -20.20
N GLU A 80 -8.34 2.61 -21.33
CA GLU A 80 -7.68 2.79 -22.63
C GLU A 80 -6.80 4.04 -22.69
N ALA A 81 -7.06 5.02 -21.81
CA ALA A 81 -6.26 6.23 -21.70
C ALA A 81 -5.12 6.09 -20.68
N ALA A 82 -5.04 4.99 -19.93
CA ALA A 82 -4.15 4.89 -18.77
C ALA A 82 -2.67 5.09 -19.12
N ALA A 83 -2.20 4.60 -20.27
CA ALA A 83 -0.82 4.77 -20.72
C ALA A 83 -0.39 6.25 -20.76
N ASP A 84 -1.28 7.15 -21.18
CA ASP A 84 -1.00 8.59 -21.26
C ASP A 84 -0.81 9.26 -19.88
N TYR A 85 -1.23 8.58 -18.80
CA TYR A 85 -1.13 9.05 -17.42
C TYR A 85 -0.02 8.36 -16.63
N ILE A 86 0.61 7.31 -17.18
CA ILE A 86 1.70 6.58 -16.54
C ILE A 86 3.03 7.14 -17.08
N ALA A 87 3.86 7.70 -16.18
CA ALA A 87 5.20 8.17 -16.53
C ALA A 87 6.20 7.03 -16.75
N GLY A 88 5.93 5.87 -16.15
CA GLY A 88 6.77 4.69 -16.21
C GLY A 88 6.50 3.76 -15.04
N TYR A 89 7.42 2.83 -14.84
CA TYR A 89 7.31 1.79 -13.81
C TYR A 89 8.59 1.73 -12.98
N ALA A 90 8.46 1.34 -11.72
CA ALA A 90 9.58 1.13 -10.81
C ALA A 90 9.43 -0.20 -10.08
N LEU A 91 10.52 -0.92 -9.85
CA LEU A 91 10.49 -2.06 -8.91
C LEU A 91 10.18 -1.56 -7.51
N ALA A 92 9.44 -2.35 -6.74
CA ALA A 92 9.08 -2.06 -5.37
C ALA A 92 9.09 -3.33 -4.54
N ASN A 93 9.19 -3.18 -3.22
CA ASN A 93 9.03 -4.27 -2.28
C ASN A 93 7.92 -3.92 -1.29
N GLU A 94 6.79 -4.61 -1.37
CA GLU A 94 5.72 -4.52 -0.41
C GLU A 94 6.02 -5.41 0.80
N VAL A 95 7.04 -5.03 1.58
CA VAL A 95 7.42 -5.76 2.80
C VAL A 95 6.24 -5.79 3.76
N SER A 96 6.00 -6.96 4.34
CA SER A 96 4.83 -7.22 5.18
C SER A 96 5.13 -8.27 6.25
N LEU A 97 4.41 -8.22 7.36
CA LEU A 97 4.16 -9.41 8.19
C LEU A 97 3.19 -10.37 7.45
N PRO A 98 2.96 -11.60 7.94
CA PRO A 98 2.08 -12.56 7.26
C PRO A 98 0.67 -12.01 7.06
N GLU A 99 0.08 -12.33 5.91
CA GLU A 99 -1.28 -11.92 5.58
C GLU A 99 -2.29 -12.97 6.07
N GLU A 100 -2.60 -12.93 7.36
CA GLU A 100 -3.48 -13.91 8.01
C GLU A 100 -4.97 -13.50 7.97
N SER A 101 -5.27 -12.27 7.57
CA SER A 101 -6.63 -11.76 7.39
C SER A 101 -6.67 -10.59 6.41
N PHE A 102 -7.75 -10.52 5.63
CA PHE A 102 -8.08 -9.38 4.76
C PHE A 102 -9.30 -8.60 5.24
N TYR A 103 -9.80 -8.89 6.45
CA TYR A 103 -11.05 -8.29 6.94
C TYR A 103 -10.87 -6.87 7.49
N ARG A 104 -9.80 -6.64 8.27
CA ARG A 104 -9.46 -5.32 8.81
C ARG A 104 -8.17 -4.79 8.17
N PRO A 105 -7.98 -3.45 8.14
CA PRO A 105 -6.77 -2.86 7.59
C PRO A 105 -5.50 -3.41 8.24
N ALA A 106 -4.56 -3.89 7.42
CA ALA A 106 -3.34 -4.54 7.86
C ALA A 106 -2.24 -3.53 8.30
N ILE A 107 -2.59 -2.57 9.17
CA ILE A 107 -1.71 -1.45 9.55
C ILE A 107 -0.42 -1.94 10.21
N LYS A 108 -0.51 -2.79 11.24
CA LYS A 108 0.66 -3.38 11.93
C LYS A 108 1.55 -4.21 10.99
N ALA A 109 0.94 -4.84 9.98
CA ALA A 109 1.66 -5.72 9.06
C ALA A 109 2.41 -4.92 7.98
N LYS A 110 1.80 -3.86 7.44
CA LYS A 110 2.29 -3.19 6.21
C LYS A 110 2.80 -1.76 6.42
N CYS A 111 2.51 -1.11 7.54
CA CYS A 111 2.84 0.31 7.75
C CYS A 111 4.09 0.55 8.63
N ARG A 112 4.89 -0.48 8.90
CA ARG A 112 6.12 -0.36 9.68
C ARG A 112 7.19 0.42 8.92
N ASP A 113 8.11 1.01 9.69
CA ASP A 113 9.21 1.78 9.11
C ASP A 113 10.01 0.98 8.09
N GLY A 114 10.32 1.60 6.95
CA GLY A 114 11.11 0.96 5.89
C GLY A 114 10.43 -0.19 5.14
N PHE A 115 9.13 -0.45 5.37
CA PHE A 115 8.43 -1.58 4.72
C PHE A 115 8.01 -1.33 3.27
N CYS A 116 8.47 -0.26 2.62
CA CYS A 116 8.21 0.00 1.20
C CYS A 116 9.45 0.48 0.44
N PRO A 117 10.46 -0.38 0.24
CA PRO A 117 11.46 -0.12 -0.79
C PRO A 117 10.83 0.21 -2.14
N LEU A 118 11.24 1.32 -2.73
CA LEU A 118 10.79 1.77 -4.05
C LEU A 118 11.99 2.23 -4.88
N GLY A 119 12.17 1.56 -6.01
CA GLY A 119 13.32 1.71 -6.89
C GLY A 119 13.25 2.91 -7.82
N GLU A 120 14.21 2.96 -8.74
CA GLU A 120 14.23 3.93 -9.81
C GLU A 120 13.19 3.59 -10.88
N MET A 121 12.56 4.62 -11.44
CA MET A 121 11.57 4.47 -12.51
C MET A 121 12.26 4.35 -13.87
N ALA A 122 11.76 3.46 -14.72
CA ALA A 122 12.11 3.43 -16.15
C ALA A 122 10.85 3.61 -17.03
N PRO A 123 11.00 4.22 -18.23
CA PRO A 123 9.89 4.50 -19.13
C PRO A 123 9.55 3.28 -20.00
N LEU A 124 9.00 2.22 -19.38
CA LEU A 124 8.44 1.09 -20.12
C LEU A 124 7.03 1.44 -20.63
N SER A 125 6.64 0.89 -21.78
CA SER A 125 5.28 1.03 -22.34
C SER A 125 4.23 0.35 -21.49
N ASP A 126 4.57 -0.82 -20.95
CA ASP A 126 3.74 -1.69 -20.15
C ASP A 126 4.62 -2.62 -19.31
N VAL A 127 3.98 -3.41 -18.45
CA VAL A 127 4.61 -4.45 -17.64
C VAL A 127 3.84 -5.75 -17.80
N ASP A 128 3.28 -6.00 -18.98
CA ASP A 128 2.50 -7.20 -19.26
C ASP A 128 3.45 -8.38 -19.43
N ASN A 129 3.07 -9.55 -18.88
CA ASN A 129 3.90 -10.76 -18.88
C ASN A 129 5.31 -10.58 -18.29
N LEU A 130 5.47 -9.61 -17.39
CA LEU A 130 6.75 -9.31 -16.74
C LEU A 130 7.02 -10.31 -15.63
N THR A 131 8.12 -11.06 -15.73
CA THR A 131 8.63 -11.87 -14.62
C THR A 131 9.41 -10.99 -13.65
N ILE A 132 9.01 -11.04 -12.38
CA ILE A 132 9.66 -10.37 -11.26
C ILE A 132 10.38 -11.44 -10.44
N ILE A 133 11.67 -11.24 -10.21
CA ILE A 133 12.56 -12.19 -9.53
C ILE A 133 13.02 -11.57 -8.21
N THR A 134 13.00 -12.37 -7.14
CA THR A 134 13.59 -12.02 -5.84
C THR A 134 14.84 -12.87 -5.61
N GLU A 135 15.96 -12.23 -5.36
CA GLU A 135 17.18 -12.85 -4.87
C GLU A 135 17.41 -12.49 -3.40
N ILE A 136 17.86 -13.48 -2.61
CA ILE A 136 18.35 -13.28 -1.26
C ILE A 136 19.82 -13.69 -1.24
N ASN A 137 20.70 -12.75 -0.85
CA ASN A 137 22.14 -12.99 -0.76
C ASN A 137 22.75 -13.51 -2.08
N GLY A 138 22.28 -12.98 -3.21
CA GLY A 138 22.76 -13.31 -4.56
C GLY A 138 22.28 -14.66 -5.09
N ARG A 139 21.27 -15.29 -4.46
CA ARG A 139 20.62 -16.52 -4.93
C ARG A 139 19.15 -16.26 -5.15
N GLU A 140 18.62 -16.72 -6.28
CA GLU A 140 17.18 -16.69 -6.55
C GLU A 140 16.43 -17.43 -5.44
N ALA A 141 15.47 -16.74 -4.84
CA ALA A 141 14.62 -17.25 -3.76
C ALA A 141 13.16 -17.36 -4.18
N ASP A 142 12.72 -16.56 -5.16
CA ASP A 142 11.35 -16.54 -5.68
C ASP A 142 11.27 -15.87 -7.05
N HIS A 143 10.24 -16.21 -7.83
CA HIS A 143 9.83 -15.45 -9.01
C HIS A 143 8.33 -15.59 -9.25
N TRP A 144 7.72 -14.58 -9.87
CA TRP A 144 6.32 -14.62 -10.30
C TRP A 144 6.09 -13.72 -11.52
N ASN A 145 4.91 -13.79 -12.15
CA ASN A 145 4.62 -13.08 -13.40
C ASN A 145 3.38 -12.18 -13.31
N THR A 146 3.44 -10.98 -13.88
CA THR A 146 2.30 -10.04 -13.89
C THR A 146 1.10 -10.51 -14.70
N ALA A 147 1.25 -11.49 -15.60
CA ALA A 147 0.14 -12.12 -16.32
C ALA A 147 -0.84 -12.87 -15.41
N ASP A 148 -0.40 -13.24 -14.21
CA ASP A 148 -1.21 -13.91 -13.20
C ASP A 148 -2.00 -12.92 -12.33
N LEU A 149 -1.89 -11.62 -12.60
CA LEU A 149 -2.71 -10.61 -11.95
C LEU A 149 -4.17 -10.64 -12.46
N GLN A 150 -5.11 -10.34 -11.57
CA GLN A 150 -6.52 -10.19 -11.90
C GLN A 150 -6.79 -8.86 -12.62
N ARG A 151 -6.16 -7.76 -12.16
CA ARG A 151 -6.26 -6.43 -12.77
C ARG A 151 -4.89 -5.93 -13.21
N SER A 152 -4.82 -5.44 -14.44
CA SER A 152 -3.62 -4.81 -15.01
C SER A 152 -3.38 -3.40 -14.45
N ALA A 153 -2.21 -2.83 -14.73
CA ALA A 153 -1.87 -1.44 -14.35
C ALA A 153 -2.94 -0.43 -14.82
N ALA A 154 -3.41 -0.56 -16.07
CA ALA A 154 -4.43 0.31 -16.65
C ALA A 154 -5.77 0.21 -15.92
N GLN A 155 -6.20 -1.02 -15.61
CA GLN A 155 -7.44 -1.28 -14.87
C GLN A 155 -7.37 -0.73 -13.44
N LEU A 156 -6.22 -0.88 -12.77
CA LEU A 156 -6.00 -0.37 -11.41
C LEU A 156 -6.00 1.16 -11.38
N LEU A 157 -5.29 1.81 -12.31
CA LEU A 157 -5.26 3.27 -12.37
C LEU A 157 -6.65 3.85 -12.67
N SER A 158 -7.38 3.26 -13.62
CA SER A 158 -8.76 3.65 -13.90
C SER A 158 -9.66 3.48 -12.68
N ALA A 159 -9.64 2.30 -12.05
CA ALA A 159 -10.49 1.98 -10.90
C ALA A 159 -10.22 2.89 -9.69
N LEU A 160 -8.97 3.20 -9.38
CA LEU A 160 -8.63 4.09 -8.27
C LEU A 160 -8.96 5.55 -8.61
N SER A 161 -8.66 5.99 -9.84
CA SER A 161 -8.92 7.36 -10.27
C SER A 161 -10.41 7.73 -10.31
N GLU A 162 -11.30 6.73 -10.37
CA GLU A 162 -12.75 6.94 -10.37
C GLU A 162 -13.22 7.73 -9.15
N PHE A 163 -12.63 7.48 -7.97
CA PHE A 163 -13.02 8.14 -6.72
C PHE A 163 -11.86 8.85 -6.01
N ALA A 164 -10.60 8.53 -6.34
CA ALA A 164 -9.43 9.18 -5.76
C ALA A 164 -8.54 9.74 -6.87
N THR A 165 -8.53 11.06 -7.04
CA THR A 165 -7.58 11.72 -7.95
C THR A 165 -6.15 11.32 -7.58
N LEU A 166 -5.31 11.01 -8.57
CA LEU A 166 -3.88 10.78 -8.38
C LEU A 166 -3.08 11.91 -9.03
N ASN A 167 -1.98 12.29 -8.40
CA ASN A 167 -1.10 13.37 -8.85
C ASN A 167 0.23 12.83 -9.42
N PRO A 168 0.96 13.61 -10.22
CA PRO A 168 2.31 13.25 -10.66
C PRO A 168 3.20 12.78 -9.50
N GLY A 169 3.79 11.60 -9.65
CA GLY A 169 4.65 10.97 -8.65
C GLY A 169 3.93 10.11 -7.61
N ASP A 170 2.59 10.05 -7.61
CA ASP A 170 1.86 9.00 -6.91
C ASP A 170 2.14 7.64 -7.60
N ALA A 171 2.06 6.57 -6.82
CA ALA A 171 2.36 5.23 -7.29
C ALA A 171 1.25 4.24 -6.92
N ILE A 172 1.08 3.19 -7.73
CA ILE A 172 0.23 2.04 -7.40
C ILE A 172 1.08 0.77 -7.50
N LEU A 173 1.26 0.05 -6.39
CA LEU A 173 1.85 -1.30 -6.39
C LEU A 173 0.83 -2.27 -6.99
N LEU A 174 1.26 -3.07 -7.98
CA LEU A 174 0.33 -3.86 -8.81
C LEU A 174 -0.15 -5.17 -8.17
N GLY A 175 0.42 -5.54 -7.03
CA GLY A 175 0.04 -6.74 -6.26
C GLY A 175 1.20 -7.71 -6.08
N THR A 176 0.93 -8.81 -5.40
CA THR A 176 1.91 -9.84 -5.04
C THR A 176 1.28 -11.21 -5.07
N PRO A 177 2.04 -12.29 -5.30
CA PRO A 177 1.54 -13.66 -5.18
C PRO A 177 1.26 -14.05 -3.72
N GLN A 178 0.52 -15.16 -3.56
CA GLN A 178 0.22 -15.77 -2.25
C GLN A 178 1.49 -16.19 -1.51
N ASN A 179 2.41 -16.83 -2.24
CA ASN A 179 3.67 -17.30 -1.66
C ASN A 179 4.67 -16.15 -1.65
N ARG A 180 5.35 -15.97 -0.53
CA ARG A 180 6.33 -14.91 -0.31
C ARG A 180 7.52 -15.46 0.44
N VAL A 181 8.70 -14.90 0.18
CA VAL A 181 9.94 -15.32 0.85
C VAL A 181 10.12 -14.59 2.17
N ALA A 182 10.53 -15.34 3.19
CA ALA A 182 10.84 -14.78 4.50
C ALA A 182 12.20 -14.08 4.49
N LEU A 183 12.27 -12.95 5.18
CA LEU A 183 13.49 -12.18 5.37
C LEU A 183 14.08 -12.41 6.76
N ARG A 184 15.38 -12.17 6.92
CA ARG A 184 16.10 -12.20 8.19
C ARG A 184 17.11 -11.03 8.28
N PRO A 185 17.41 -10.53 9.49
CA PRO A 185 18.54 -9.61 9.67
C PRO A 185 19.81 -10.17 9.05
N GLY A 186 20.53 -9.33 8.31
CA GLY A 186 21.74 -9.69 7.55
C GLY A 186 21.49 -10.01 6.08
N ASP A 187 20.23 -10.23 5.67
CA ASP A 187 19.92 -10.50 4.26
C ASP A 187 20.15 -9.26 3.38
N ARG A 188 20.61 -9.50 2.14
CA ARG A 188 20.47 -8.56 1.03
C ARG A 188 19.37 -9.06 0.11
N VAL A 189 18.30 -8.29 0.04
CA VAL A 189 17.12 -8.62 -0.78
C VAL A 189 17.19 -7.81 -2.04
N ARG A 190 17.29 -8.49 -3.18
CA ARG A 190 17.40 -7.88 -4.50
C ARG A 190 16.22 -8.28 -5.36
N ILE A 191 15.64 -7.32 -6.07
CA ILE A 191 14.50 -7.50 -6.97
C ILE A 191 14.97 -7.15 -8.38
N LEU A 192 14.61 -8.00 -9.33
CA LEU A 192 15.01 -7.91 -10.72
C LEU A 192 13.78 -8.10 -11.62
N ALA A 193 13.71 -7.32 -12.69
CA ALA A 193 12.81 -7.57 -13.81
C ALA A 193 13.40 -6.94 -15.08
N LYS A 194 13.11 -7.54 -16.24
CA LYS A 194 13.65 -7.07 -17.52
C LYS A 194 13.23 -5.62 -17.79
N GLY A 195 14.19 -4.78 -18.15
CA GLY A 195 13.97 -3.38 -18.50
C GLY A 195 13.92 -2.41 -17.32
N LEU A 196 13.93 -2.89 -16.08
CA LEU A 196 13.89 -2.06 -14.87
C LEU A 196 15.25 -2.08 -14.13
N PRO A 197 15.72 -0.93 -13.59
CA PRO A 197 16.87 -0.90 -12.70
C PRO A 197 16.62 -1.77 -11.46
N ALA A 198 17.63 -2.58 -11.08
CA ALA A 198 17.52 -3.47 -9.94
C ALA A 198 17.29 -2.69 -8.62
N LEU A 199 16.43 -3.22 -7.76
CA LEU A 199 16.19 -2.70 -6.42
C LEU A 199 16.83 -3.64 -5.41
N GLU A 200 17.74 -3.15 -4.56
CA GLU A 200 18.37 -3.95 -3.52
C GLU A 200 18.37 -3.20 -2.20
N ASN A 201 18.05 -3.90 -1.11
CA ASN A 201 18.02 -3.35 0.24
C ASN A 201 18.59 -4.37 1.24
N PRO A 202 19.46 -3.93 2.17
CA PRO A 202 19.87 -4.76 3.29
C PRO A 202 18.75 -4.83 4.34
N VAL A 203 18.62 -5.97 5.01
CA VAL A 203 17.74 -6.15 6.16
C VAL A 203 18.58 -6.04 7.43
N VAL A 204 18.22 -5.12 8.32
CA VAL A 204 18.96 -4.84 9.57
C VAL A 204 18.05 -5.06 10.76
N ALA A 205 18.59 -5.43 11.93
CA ALA A 205 17.75 -5.50 13.12
C ALA A 205 17.26 -4.09 13.50
N GLU A 206 15.99 -3.95 13.91
CA GLU A 206 15.41 -2.62 14.15
C GLU A 206 16.14 -1.81 15.24
N HIS A 207 16.73 -2.48 16.23
CA HIS A 207 17.49 -1.81 17.30
C HIS A 207 18.82 -1.21 16.82
N GLU A 208 19.32 -1.64 15.66
CA GLU A 208 20.51 -1.07 15.01
C GLU A 208 20.14 0.11 14.09
N PHE A 209 18.84 0.30 13.84
CA PHE A 209 18.33 1.32 12.93
C PHE A 209 18.13 2.66 13.66
N ALA A 210 19.13 3.54 13.60
CA ALA A 210 19.01 4.92 14.06
C ALA A 210 18.45 5.83 12.96
N ARG A 211 17.23 6.34 13.13
CA ARG A 211 16.70 7.39 12.25
C ARG A 211 17.24 8.76 12.66
N HIS A 212 18.18 9.29 11.88
CA HIS A 212 18.41 10.74 11.85
C HIS A 212 17.36 11.39 10.95
N GLN A 213 16.25 11.86 11.52
CA GLN A 213 15.30 12.70 10.78
C GLN A 213 15.50 14.17 11.13
N THR A 214 15.81 14.96 10.12
CA THR A 214 15.86 16.42 10.22
C THR A 214 14.43 16.95 10.24
N PHE A 215 14.07 17.64 11.31
CA PHE A 215 12.78 18.32 11.45
C PHE A 215 12.79 19.61 10.63
N THR A 216 11.85 19.76 9.70
CA THR A 216 11.54 21.04 9.07
C THR A 216 10.07 21.35 9.29
N TRP A 217 9.78 22.56 9.74
CA TRP A 217 8.43 23.06 9.99
C TRP A 217 7.86 23.70 8.72
N PRO A 218 6.84 23.11 8.07
CA PRO A 218 5.92 23.90 7.26
C PRO A 218 4.70 24.27 8.11
N LEU A 219 4.30 25.54 8.04
CA LEU A 219 3.08 26.12 8.65
C LEU A 219 1.76 25.59 8.03
N SER A 220 1.77 24.38 7.48
CA SER A 220 0.59 23.67 6.97
C SER A 220 0.76 22.21 7.36
N ALA A 221 -0.16 21.65 8.14
CA ALA A 221 -0.05 20.28 8.64
C ALA A 221 -0.14 19.28 7.48
N THR A 222 1.01 18.90 6.91
CA THR A 222 1.13 17.84 5.90
C THR A 222 1.65 16.56 6.55
N GLY A 223 0.90 15.46 6.50
CA GLY A 223 1.30 14.21 7.12
C GLY A 223 0.41 13.02 6.79
N THR A 224 0.77 11.85 7.31
CA THR A 224 -0.09 10.65 7.25
C THR A 224 -1.34 10.90 8.08
N LEU A 225 -2.52 10.72 7.50
CA LEU A 225 -3.79 10.80 8.21
C LEU A 225 -4.22 9.40 8.68
N PHE A 226 -4.13 9.16 9.98
CA PHE A 226 -4.75 8.02 10.64
C PHE A 226 -6.16 8.39 11.10
N ALA A 227 -7.09 7.46 10.99
CA ALA A 227 -8.47 7.57 11.49
C ALA A 227 -8.82 6.33 12.31
N LEU A 228 -9.78 6.48 13.24
CA LEU A 228 -10.19 5.42 14.17
C LEU A 228 -11.64 5.02 13.92
N GLY A 229 -11.88 3.72 13.76
CA GLY A 229 -13.22 3.15 13.76
C GLY A 229 -13.68 2.76 15.17
N LEU A 230 -14.96 2.97 15.47
CA LEU A 230 -15.62 2.48 16.69
C LEU A 230 -14.93 2.91 18.01
N ASN A 231 -14.47 4.16 18.08
CA ASN A 231 -13.73 4.71 19.23
C ASN A 231 -14.55 5.69 20.10
N TYR A 232 -15.87 5.67 19.98
CA TYR A 232 -16.80 6.41 20.85
C TYR A 232 -17.67 5.39 21.60
N ALA A 233 -17.77 5.52 22.93
CA ALA A 233 -18.42 4.52 23.77
C ALA A 233 -19.88 4.24 23.36
N ASP A 234 -20.63 5.31 23.06
CA ASP A 234 -22.03 5.22 22.64
C ASP A 234 -22.17 4.50 21.28
N HIS A 235 -21.30 4.82 20.31
CA HIS A 235 -21.32 4.23 18.98
C HIS A 235 -20.94 2.74 18.96
N ALA A 236 -20.12 2.28 19.91
CA ALA A 236 -19.81 0.87 20.09
C ALA A 236 -20.99 0.06 20.68
N SER A 237 -21.98 0.73 21.28
CA SER A 237 -23.19 0.11 21.86
C SER A 237 -24.43 0.16 20.96
N GLU A 238 -24.48 1.11 20.01
CA GLU A 238 -25.55 1.24 19.00
C GLU A 238 -25.51 0.15 17.93
N LEU A 239 -24.32 -0.39 17.69
CA LEU A 239 -24.08 -1.50 16.79
C LEU A 239 -24.02 -2.78 17.63
N ALA A 240 -24.67 -3.86 17.19
CA ALA A 240 -24.68 -5.16 17.88
C ALA A 240 -23.32 -5.89 17.84
N PHE A 241 -22.22 -5.17 18.09
CA PHE A 241 -20.85 -5.64 18.04
C PHE A 241 -20.18 -5.50 19.41
N THR A 242 -19.33 -6.44 19.74
CA THR A 242 -18.41 -6.30 20.87
C THR A 242 -17.38 -5.22 20.53
N PRO A 243 -17.12 -4.23 21.41
CA PRO A 243 -16.07 -3.23 21.20
C PRO A 243 -14.73 -3.90 20.88
N PRO A 244 -13.95 -3.36 19.93
CA PRO A 244 -12.69 -3.98 19.55
C PRO A 244 -11.69 -3.89 20.73
N LYS A 245 -10.97 -4.99 20.99
CA LYS A 245 -9.97 -5.07 22.07
C LYS A 245 -8.71 -4.24 21.78
N GLU A 246 -8.46 -3.95 20.52
CA GLU A 246 -7.38 -3.08 20.05
C GLU A 246 -7.97 -2.00 19.11
N PRO A 247 -7.35 -0.81 19.01
CA PRO A 247 -7.86 0.25 18.15
C PRO A 247 -7.98 -0.19 16.67
N LEU A 248 -9.14 0.04 16.07
CA LEU A 248 -9.35 -0.15 14.64
C LEU A 248 -8.83 1.07 13.88
N VAL A 249 -7.59 0.99 13.39
CA VAL A 249 -6.92 2.08 12.68
C VAL A 249 -7.03 1.89 11.16
N PHE A 250 -7.25 2.98 10.43
CA PHE A 250 -7.12 3.03 8.97
C PHE A 250 -6.44 4.32 8.51
N ILE A 251 -5.98 4.36 7.25
CA ILE A 251 -5.29 5.52 6.65
C ILE A 251 -6.16 6.14 5.58
N LYS A 252 -6.19 7.47 5.55
CA LYS A 252 -6.88 8.28 4.54
C LYS A 252 -5.85 8.96 3.63
N ALA A 253 -6.02 8.83 2.31
CA ALA A 253 -5.15 9.45 1.31
C ALA A 253 -5.31 10.98 1.31
N PRO A 254 -4.25 11.77 1.02
CA PRO A 254 -4.29 13.22 1.15
C PRO A 254 -5.32 13.91 0.24
N ASN A 255 -5.65 13.34 -0.92
CA ASN A 255 -6.63 13.92 -1.84
C ASN A 255 -8.09 13.78 -1.36
N THR A 256 -8.33 13.18 -0.19
CA THR A 256 -9.65 13.23 0.48
C THR A 256 -9.89 14.54 1.23
N PHE A 257 -8.84 15.34 1.50
CA PHE A 257 -8.98 16.57 2.25
C PHE A 257 -9.65 17.66 1.41
N THR A 258 -10.45 18.48 2.08
CA THR A 258 -10.99 19.74 1.55
C THR A 258 -10.95 20.79 2.65
N GLU A 259 -10.96 22.06 2.28
CA GLU A 259 -10.86 23.17 3.23
C GLU A 259 -12.21 23.54 3.87
N HIS A 260 -12.18 24.51 4.79
CA HIS A 260 -13.38 25.09 5.38
C HIS A 260 -14.25 25.79 4.31
N HIS A 261 -15.58 25.71 4.48
CA HIS A 261 -16.56 26.26 3.53
C HIS A 261 -16.49 25.70 2.10
N GLN A 262 -16.00 24.47 1.95
CA GLN A 262 -15.97 23.77 0.66
C GLN A 262 -17.10 22.74 0.53
N THR A 263 -17.18 22.11 -0.63
CA THR A 263 -18.21 21.12 -0.97
C THR A 263 -17.68 19.69 -0.95
N SER A 264 -18.41 18.79 -0.31
CA SER A 264 -18.23 17.33 -0.46
C SER A 264 -19.32 16.77 -1.36
N VAL A 265 -18.93 16.02 -2.38
CA VAL A 265 -19.87 15.48 -3.38
C VAL A 265 -20.56 14.22 -2.83
N ARG A 266 -21.91 14.20 -2.83
CA ARG A 266 -22.69 12.97 -2.65
C ARG A 266 -22.71 12.21 -3.99
N PRO A 267 -22.25 10.95 -4.06
CA PRO A 267 -22.33 10.18 -5.29
C PRO A 267 -23.78 9.98 -5.74
N ASN A 268 -23.99 9.90 -7.06
CA ASN A 268 -25.32 9.60 -7.60
C ASN A 268 -25.77 8.20 -7.18
N ASN A 269 -27.08 8.03 -6.98
CA ASN A 269 -27.72 6.72 -6.74
C ASN A 269 -27.27 5.96 -5.48
N VAL A 270 -26.74 6.65 -4.46
CA VAL A 270 -26.44 6.05 -3.15
C VAL A 270 -27.60 6.21 -2.17
N GLU A 271 -27.95 5.14 -1.47
CA GLU A 271 -29.00 5.12 -0.44
C GLU A 271 -28.61 5.96 0.78
N TYR A 272 -27.36 5.85 1.23
CA TYR A 272 -26.90 6.42 2.50
C TYR A 272 -25.54 7.13 2.37
N MET A 273 -25.44 8.31 2.98
CA MET A 273 -24.22 9.09 3.19
C MET A 273 -24.41 9.91 4.47
N HIS A 274 -23.51 9.76 5.44
CA HIS A 274 -23.55 10.46 6.72
C HIS A 274 -22.26 11.25 6.97
N TYR A 275 -22.27 12.12 7.98
CA TYR A 275 -21.09 12.83 8.45
C TYR A 275 -20.50 12.13 9.68
N GLU A 276 -19.20 12.27 9.89
CA GLU A 276 -18.50 11.84 11.11
C GLU A 276 -17.70 13.05 11.63
N ALA A 277 -18.16 13.64 12.74
CA ALA A 277 -17.49 14.76 13.38
C ALA A 277 -16.42 14.22 14.33
N GLU A 278 -15.14 14.50 14.05
CA GLU A 278 -14.02 13.96 14.81
C GLU A 278 -13.07 15.05 15.31
N LEU A 279 -12.45 14.81 16.46
CA LEU A 279 -11.30 15.59 16.94
C LEU A 279 -10.03 15.08 16.25
N VAL A 280 -9.29 15.98 15.61
CA VAL A 280 -7.99 15.65 15.01
C VAL A 280 -6.86 16.05 15.94
N VAL A 281 -6.00 15.08 16.27
CA VAL A 281 -4.74 15.31 17.00
C VAL A 281 -3.59 15.47 16.01
N VAL A 282 -2.86 16.57 16.09
CA VAL A 282 -1.68 16.83 15.23
C VAL A 282 -0.40 16.59 16.03
N ILE A 283 0.44 15.67 15.54
CA ILE A 283 1.71 15.32 16.18
C ILE A 283 2.75 16.42 15.94
N GLY A 284 3.20 17.07 17.02
CA GLY A 284 4.16 18.18 16.96
C GLY A 284 5.63 17.81 17.22
N LYS A 285 5.91 16.58 17.66
CA LYS A 285 7.26 16.07 17.96
C LYS A 285 7.35 14.58 17.61
N ASN A 286 8.53 14.14 17.17
CA ASN A 286 8.79 12.71 16.98
C ASN A 286 8.85 12.00 18.34
N GLY A 287 8.38 10.75 18.39
CA GLY A 287 8.58 9.86 19.54
C GLY A 287 10.05 9.50 19.70
N ALA A 288 10.45 9.24 20.95
CA ALA A 288 11.78 8.74 21.31
C ALA A 288 11.92 7.25 20.96
#